data_AF-A0A7C6PVJ2-F1
#
_entry.id   AF-A0A7C6PVJ2-F1
#
_cell.length_a   1.000
_cell.length_b   1.000
_cell.length_c   1.000
_cell.angle_alpha   90.00
_cell.angle_beta   90.00
_cell.angle_gamma   90.00
#
_symmetry.space_group_name_H-M   'P 1'
#
loop_
_entity.id
_entity.type
_entity.pdbx_description
1 polymer ?
#
loop_
_entity_poly.entity_id
_entity_poly.type
_entity_poly.pdbx_seq_one_letter_code
_entity_poly.pdbx_strand_id
1 'polypeptide(L)'
;MAQGSDRSNRALLVQAAGVLDQFKYEVANELGIDTSKIQSGYWGDLPSRDCGAVGGHMVRRMIAAAEQALIDQAAAGVRSGFAQALQGTPFRFNQPAATAGVGQPTTANPAY
;
A
#
# COMPACT_ATOMS: atom_id res chain seq x y z
N MET A 1 -22.93 34.29 14.30
CA MET A 1 -21.83 33.89 13.40
C MET A 1 -21.19 32.63 13.98
N ALA A 2 -21.53 31.44 13.48
CA ALA A 2 -20.94 30.20 13.97
C ALA A 2 -19.49 30.10 13.45
N GLN A 3 -18.52 29.96 14.35
CA GLN A 3 -17.14 29.65 13.99
C GLN A 3 -17.08 28.25 13.37
N GLY A 4 -17.19 28.20 12.06
CA GLY A 4 -16.92 27.00 11.28
C GLY A 4 -15.44 26.68 11.45
N SER A 5 -15.17 25.55 12.09
CA SER A 5 -13.82 25.05 12.32
C SER A 5 -13.12 24.92 10.96
N ASP A 6 -11.94 25.53 10.80
CA ASP A 6 -11.04 25.32 9.67
C ASP A 6 -10.51 23.88 9.69
N ARG A 7 -11.39 22.91 9.44
CA ARG A 7 -10.99 21.53 9.20
C ARG A 7 -10.40 21.50 7.81
N SER A 8 -9.11 21.81 7.74
CA SER A 8 -8.33 21.62 6.52
C SER A 8 -8.40 20.13 6.16
N ASN A 9 -9.23 19.79 5.17
CA ASN A 9 -9.25 18.49 4.53
C ASN A 9 -8.00 18.37 3.66
N ARG A 10 -6.82 18.38 4.28
CA ARG A 10 -5.57 18.11 3.58
C ARG A 10 -5.48 16.62 3.39
N ALA A 11 -5.21 16.21 2.15
CA ALA A 11 -4.79 14.84 1.89
C ALA A 11 -3.64 14.49 2.85
N LEU A 12 -3.84 13.46 3.67
CA LEU A 12 -2.85 12.98 4.65
C LEU A 12 -1.52 12.62 3.97
N LEU A 13 -1.59 12.23 2.70
CA LEU A 13 -0.46 11.99 1.83
C LEU A 13 -0.56 12.89 0.59
N VAL A 14 0.31 13.90 0.53
CA VAL A 14 0.39 14.82 -0.63
C VAL A 14 0.67 14.05 -1.92
N GLN A 15 1.44 12.96 -1.84
CA GLN A 15 1.76 12.08 -2.97
C GLN A 15 0.53 11.38 -3.54
N ALA A 16 -0.50 11.12 -2.73
CA ALA A 16 -1.73 10.47 -3.17
C ALA A 16 -2.72 11.44 -3.82
N ALA A 17 -2.52 12.77 -3.70
CA ALA A 17 -3.49 13.76 -4.15
C ALA A 17 -3.84 13.65 -5.65
N GLY A 18 -2.85 13.39 -6.50
CA GLY A 18 -3.08 13.21 -7.95
C GLY A 18 -3.88 11.95 -8.27
N VAL A 19 -3.58 10.83 -7.61
CA VAL A 19 -4.29 9.56 -7.79
C VAL A 19 -5.72 9.67 -7.27
N LEU A 20 -5.91 10.34 -6.12
CA LEU A 20 -7.25 10.58 -5.56
C LEU A 20 -8.11 11.47 -6.46
N ASP A 21 -7.51 12.43 -7.16
CA ASP A 21 -8.24 13.27 -8.11
C ASP A 21 -8.71 12.44 -9.31
N GLN A 22 -7.84 11.61 -9.89
CA GLN A 22 -8.21 10.67 -10.96
C GLN A 22 -9.32 9.72 -10.51
N PHE A 23 -9.15 9.11 -9.33
CA PHE A 23 -10.10 8.18 -8.76
C PHE A 23 -11.48 8.82 -8.51
N LYS A 24 -11.51 10.08 -8.06
CA LYS A 24 -12.77 10.85 -7.93
C LYS A 24 -13.51 10.95 -9.26
N TYR A 25 -12.82 11.23 -10.37
CA TYR A 25 -13.45 11.29 -11.69
C TYR A 25 -13.90 9.92 -12.20
N GLU A 26 -13.13 8.86 -11.94
CA GLU A 26 -13.53 7.47 -12.26
C GLU A 26 -14.83 7.09 -11.54
N VAL A 27 -14.89 7.32 -10.23
CA VAL A 27 -16.09 7.06 -9.41
C VAL A 27 -17.28 7.89 -9.89
N ALA A 28 -17.07 9.16 -10.25
CA ALA A 28 -18.14 10.01 -10.76
C ALA A 28 -18.70 9.51 -12.10
N ASN A 29 -17.83 9.08 -13.00
CA ASN A 29 -18.24 8.49 -14.28
C ASN A 29 -19.03 7.19 -14.07
N GLU A 30 -18.63 6.34 -13.12
CA GLU A 30 -19.35 5.11 -12.80
C GLU A 30 -20.73 5.34 -12.17
N LEU A 31 -20.88 6.41 -11.40
CA LEU A 31 -22.18 6.81 -10.83
C LEU A 31 -23.08 7.53 -11.84
N GLY A 32 -22.62 7.72 -13.08
CA GLY A 32 -23.37 8.43 -14.12
C GLY A 32 -23.56 9.91 -13.82
N ILE A 33 -22.67 10.49 -12.99
CA ILE A 33 -22.72 11.92 -12.67
C ILE A 33 -22.16 12.69 -13.85
N ASP A 34 -22.87 13.73 -14.25
CA ASP A 34 -22.50 14.57 -15.38
C ASP A 34 -21.27 15.42 -15.05
N THR A 35 -20.09 14.85 -15.29
CA THR A 35 -18.79 15.51 -15.06
C THR A 35 -18.53 16.66 -16.04
N SER A 36 -19.35 16.82 -17.10
CA SER A 36 -19.24 17.94 -18.05
C SER A 36 -19.55 19.30 -17.41
N LYS A 37 -20.27 19.30 -16.28
CA LYS A 37 -20.60 20.48 -15.49
C LYS A 37 -19.48 20.92 -14.56
N ILE A 38 -18.43 20.09 -14.42
CA ILE A 38 -17.26 20.39 -13.59
C ILE A 38 -16.34 21.31 -14.40
N GLN A 39 -16.67 22.59 -14.45
CA GLN A 39 -15.85 23.59 -15.15
C GLN A 39 -14.60 23.89 -14.32
N SER A 40 -13.42 23.77 -14.94
CA SER A 40 -12.13 24.07 -14.28
C SER A 40 -11.86 23.27 -12.98
N GLY A 41 -12.50 22.10 -12.81
CA GLY A 41 -12.37 21.32 -11.58
C GLY A 41 -13.25 21.81 -10.42
N TYR A 42 -14.21 22.72 -10.66
CA TYR A 42 -15.15 23.19 -9.65
C TYR A 42 -16.36 22.25 -9.53
N TRP A 43 -16.57 21.71 -8.33
CA TRP A 43 -17.66 20.75 -8.02
C TRP A 43 -18.88 21.41 -7.37
N GLY A 44 -18.89 22.75 -7.25
CA GLY A 44 -19.95 23.47 -6.54
C GLY A 44 -21.25 23.64 -7.34
N ASP A 45 -21.20 23.54 -8.67
CA ASP A 45 -22.38 23.63 -9.53
C ASP A 45 -23.17 22.31 -9.58
N LEU A 46 -22.57 21.21 -9.09
CA LEU A 46 -23.25 19.93 -8.95
C LEU A 46 -24.08 19.90 -7.66
N PRO A 47 -25.22 19.18 -7.65
CA PRO A 47 -26.00 19.03 -6.43
C PRO A 47 -25.18 18.33 -5.35
N SER A 48 -25.26 18.84 -4.11
CA SER A 48 -24.49 18.32 -2.96
C SER A 48 -24.71 16.82 -2.71
N ARG A 49 -25.88 16.28 -3.10
CA ARG A 49 -26.18 14.84 -3.02
C ARG A 49 -25.24 14.01 -3.89
N ASP A 50 -24.94 14.48 -5.10
CA ASP A 50 -24.14 13.73 -6.06
C ASP A 50 -22.65 13.85 -5.70
N CYS A 51 -22.20 15.04 -5.32
CA CYS A 51 -20.84 15.24 -4.77
C CYS A 51 -20.61 14.39 -3.51
N GLY A 52 -21.61 14.31 -2.63
CA GLY A 52 -21.59 13.45 -1.45
C GLY A 52 -21.56 11.96 -1.79
N ALA A 53 -22.31 11.54 -2.81
CA ALA A 53 -22.30 10.16 -3.30
C ALA A 53 -20.90 9.77 -3.80
N VAL A 54 -20.26 10.60 -4.64
CA VAL A 54 -18.89 10.35 -5.13
C VAL A 54 -17.92 10.14 -3.98
N GLY A 55 -17.88 11.07 -3.02
CA GLY A 55 -17.00 10.97 -1.86
C GLY A 55 -17.25 9.71 -1.03
N GLY A 56 -18.52 9.36 -0.79
CA GLY A 56 -18.89 8.16 -0.05
C GLY A 56 -18.57 6.84 -0.78
N HIS A 57 -18.67 6.82 -2.11
CA HIS A 57 -18.26 5.67 -2.93
C HIS A 57 -16.74 5.51 -2.98
N MET A 58 -16.01 6.62 -3.08
CA MET A 58 -14.55 6.66 -3.02
C MET A 58 -14.03 6.04 -1.71
N VAL A 59 -14.59 6.46 -0.57
CA VAL A 59 -14.19 5.94 0.76
C VAL A 59 -14.53 4.46 0.91
N ARG A 60 -15.74 4.02 0.54
CA ARG A 60 -16.12 2.59 0.61
C ARG A 60 -15.18 1.69 -0.18
N ARG A 61 -14.76 2.13 -1.37
CA ARG A 61 -13.81 1.37 -2.21
C ARG A 61 -12.41 1.34 -1.63
N MET A 62 -11.91 2.46 -1.10
CA MET A 62 -10.61 2.49 -0.43
C MET A 62 -10.57 1.56 0.78
N ILE A 63 -11.65 1.54 1.57
CA ILE A 63 -11.76 0.62 2.73
C ILE A 63 -11.78 -0.83 2.24
N ALA A 64 -12.59 -1.16 1.24
CA ALA A 64 -12.64 -2.52 0.69
C ALA A 64 -11.27 -2.98 0.15
N ALA A 65 -10.55 -2.11 -0.56
CA ALA A 65 -9.20 -2.40 -1.04
C ALA A 65 -8.19 -2.55 0.10
N ALA A 66 -8.29 -1.73 1.15
CA ALA A 66 -7.45 -1.83 2.33
C ALA A 66 -7.71 -3.13 3.10
N GLU A 67 -8.97 -3.53 3.27
CA GLU A 67 -9.35 -4.81 3.89
C GLU A 67 -8.76 -6.00 3.11
N GLN A 68 -8.85 -5.99 1.78
CA GLN A 68 -8.23 -7.00 0.92
C GLN A 68 -6.71 -7.03 1.09
N ALA A 69 -6.04 -5.87 1.03
CA ALA A 69 -4.59 -5.79 1.22
C ALA A 69 -4.13 -6.29 2.60
N LEU A 70 -4.92 -6.01 3.66
CA LEU A 70 -4.64 -6.51 5.00
C LEU A 70 -4.79 -8.03 5.09
N ILE A 71 -5.82 -8.59 4.44
CA ILE A 71 -6.01 -10.05 4.36
C ILE A 71 -4.84 -10.70 3.61
N ASP A 72 -4.40 -10.12 2.49
CA ASP A 72 -3.28 -10.63 1.71
C ASP A 72 -1.97 -10.59 2.50
N GLN A 73 -1.70 -9.49 3.22
CA GLN A 73 -0.55 -9.36 4.10
C GLN A 73 -0.60 -10.37 5.26
N ALA A 74 -1.76 -10.54 5.90
CA ALA A 74 -1.96 -11.53 6.95
C ALA A 74 -1.74 -12.96 6.41
N ALA A 75 -2.29 -13.27 5.24
CA ALA A 75 -2.12 -14.56 4.58
C ALA A 75 -0.66 -14.81 4.15
N ALA A 76 0.09 -13.78 3.76
CA ALA A 76 1.51 -13.88 3.45
C ALA A 76 2.34 -14.19 4.71
N GLY A 77 2.08 -13.49 5.83
CA GLY A 77 2.75 -13.74 7.11
C GLY A 77 2.45 -15.11 7.71
N VAL A 78 1.20 -15.58 7.57
CA VAL A 78 0.81 -16.94 7.99
C VAL A 78 1.49 -18.00 7.11
N ARG A 79 1.57 -17.79 5.80
CA ARG A 79 2.25 -18.72 4.87
C ARG A 79 3.75 -18.82 5.13
N SER A 80 4.44 -17.71 5.39
CA SER A 80 5.87 -17.75 5.73
C SER A 80 6.12 -18.45 7.07
N GLY A 81 5.27 -18.23 8.07
CA GLY A 81 5.34 -18.94 9.35
C GLY A 81 5.07 -20.44 9.22
N PHE A 82 4.08 -20.82 8.41
CA PHE A 82 3.73 -22.22 8.19
C PHE A 82 4.77 -22.96 7.34
N ALA A 83 5.29 -22.35 6.27
CA ALA A 83 6.35 -22.95 5.46
C ALA A 83 7.62 -23.19 6.28
N GLN A 84 7.97 -22.26 7.18
CA GLN A 84 9.09 -22.42 8.08
C GLN A 84 8.84 -23.50 9.15
N ALA A 85 7.60 -23.67 9.61
CA ALA A 85 7.23 -24.76 10.52
C ALA A 85 7.27 -26.14 9.83
N LEU A 86 6.87 -26.21 8.55
CA LEU A 86 6.86 -27.45 7.77
C LEU A 86 8.26 -27.84 7.27
N GLN A 87 9.13 -26.86 7.00
CA GLN A 87 10.55 -27.06 6.70
C GLN A 87 11.41 -27.16 7.97
N GLY A 88 10.82 -27.58 9.09
CA GLY A 88 11.55 -28.07 10.25
C GLY A 88 12.44 -29.26 9.88
N THR A 89 13.64 -28.97 9.37
CA THR A 89 14.79 -29.84 9.47
C THR A 89 14.95 -30.23 10.94
N PRO A 90 15.12 -31.52 11.29
CA PRO A 90 15.28 -31.94 12.67
C PRO A 90 16.44 -31.17 13.31
N PHE A 91 16.23 -30.76 14.57
CA PHE A 91 17.19 -30.07 15.44
C PHE A 91 18.63 -30.55 15.19
N ARG A 92 19.38 -29.80 14.37
CA ARG A 92 20.82 -29.96 14.25
C ARG A 92 21.41 -29.33 15.50
N PHE A 93 21.85 -30.16 16.44
CA PHE A 93 22.71 -29.70 17.52
C PHE A 93 23.86 -28.90 16.92
N ASN A 94 24.05 -27.70 17.44
CA ASN A 94 25.20 -26.86 17.20
C ASN A 94 26.47 -27.68 17.49
N GLN A 95 27.02 -28.30 16.46
CA GLN A 95 28.34 -28.90 16.51
C GLN A 95 29.31 -27.74 16.33
N PRO A 96 30.06 -27.33 17.37
CA PRO A 96 31.08 -26.31 17.18
C PRO A 96 32.03 -26.83 16.11
N ALA A 97 32.18 -26.08 15.04
CA ALA A 97 33.13 -26.38 13.97
C ALA A 97 34.49 -26.54 14.64
N ALA A 98 34.95 -27.79 14.74
CA ALA A 98 36.25 -28.12 15.26
C ALA A 98 37.27 -27.48 14.34
N THR A 99 37.98 -26.50 14.90
CA THR A 99 39.22 -25.93 14.40
C THR A 99 40.22 -27.06 14.14
N ALA A 100 40.30 -27.54 12.90
CA ALA A 100 41.35 -28.41 12.40
C ALA A 100 41.37 -28.26 10.87
N GLY A 101 42.39 -27.76 10.21
CA GLY A 101 43.71 -27.28 10.59
C GLY A 101 44.48 -27.07 9.28
N VAL A 102 45.44 -26.14 9.32
CA VAL A 102 46.65 -26.10 8.46
C VAL A 102 46.45 -25.96 6.94
N GLY A 103 46.98 -24.85 6.40
CA GLY A 103 47.52 -24.83 5.04
C GLY A 103 47.20 -23.58 4.22
N GLN A 104 47.83 -22.45 4.55
CA GLN A 104 48.20 -21.48 3.50
C GLN A 104 49.16 -22.16 2.53
N PRO A 105 48.93 -22.04 1.22
CA PRO A 105 50.04 -21.72 0.33
C PRO A 105 49.81 -20.37 -0.33
N THR A 106 50.67 -19.42 0.06
CA THR A 106 51.05 -18.29 -0.78
C THR A 106 51.42 -18.82 -2.18
N THR A 107 50.75 -18.32 -3.22
CA THR A 107 51.35 -18.27 -4.56
C THR A 107 51.09 -16.90 -5.14
N ALA A 108 52.21 -16.26 -5.47
CA ALA A 108 52.31 -14.95 -6.05
C ALA A 108 51.57 -14.87 -7.39
N ASN A 109 50.94 -13.70 -7.59
CA ASN A 109 50.97 -12.90 -8.81
C ASN A 109 51.75 -13.52 -10.00
N PRO A 110 51.08 -13.80 -11.13
CA PRO A 110 51.66 -13.60 -12.44
C PRO A 110 51.18 -12.24 -12.96
N ALA A 111 52.14 -11.34 -13.15
CA ALA A 111 51.96 -10.12 -13.91
C ALA A 111 51.49 -10.46 -15.33
N TYR A 112 50.36 -9.88 -15.75
CA TYR A 112 50.10 -9.28 -17.06
C TYR A 112 48.91 -8.33 -16.94
#